data_AF-A0A2S2NZX1-F1
#
_entry.id   AF-A0A2S2NZX1-F1
#
_cell.length_a   1.000
_cell.length_b   1.000
_cell.length_c   1.000
_cell.angle_alpha   90.00
_cell.angle_beta   90.00
_cell.angle_gamma   90.00
#
_symmetry.space_group_name_H-M   'P 1'
#
loop_
_entity.id
_entity.type
_entity.pdbx_description
1 polymer ?
#
loop_
_entity_poly.entity_id
_entity_poly.type
_entity_poly.pdbx_seq_one_letter_code
_entity_poly.pdbx_strand_id
1 'polypeptide(L)'
;MRVISGTVKSTQLQWLPVLTNIAPPDLRRKQKLINTIRKAEDRRNSLLAERLEDIPALRLKSRKPPWKTAKDLIRSGFETKKCWCDEWTNSTLPIKNKNLVMDPNQGVMGMELPRHEWSVLNRLRTGHGRCADMMFKWRLQDSPACDCGNDRQTINHIIKECQIRKFNQGIEGIHAITPEAVKWIRELDVHL
;
A
#
# COMPACT_ATOMS: atom_id res chain seq x y z
N MET A 1 -5.77 -26.80 2.51
CA MET A 1 -4.75 -26.07 1.75
C MET A 1 -3.72 -25.53 2.75
N ARG A 2 -2.53 -26.12 2.82
CA ARG A 2 -1.47 -25.69 3.76
C ARG A 2 -0.89 -24.35 3.28
N VAL A 3 -0.86 -23.35 4.15
CA VAL A 3 -0.19 -22.06 3.92
C VAL A 3 1.31 -22.30 4.07
N ILE A 4 1.98 -22.69 2.98
CA ILE A 4 3.37 -23.16 2.95
C ILE A 4 4.38 -22.05 3.36
N SER A 5 3.98 -20.77 3.39
CA SER A 5 4.90 -19.67 3.71
C SER A 5 4.96 -19.24 5.18
N GLY A 6 4.19 -19.86 6.10
CA GLY A 6 4.24 -19.57 7.56
C GLY A 6 3.91 -18.12 7.98
N THR A 7 3.69 -17.22 7.03
CA THR A 7 3.41 -15.79 7.26
C THR A 7 2.02 -15.47 6.74
N VAL A 8 1.10 -15.28 7.68
CA VAL A 8 -0.22 -14.72 7.37
C VAL A 8 0.00 -13.25 7.01
N LYS A 9 -0.28 -12.86 5.77
CA LYS A 9 -0.15 -11.48 5.31
C LYS A 9 -1.30 -10.66 5.93
N SER A 10 -1.00 -9.85 6.95
CA SER A 10 -2.00 -9.04 7.66
C SER A 10 -2.48 -7.83 6.86
N THR A 11 -1.71 -7.35 5.89
CA THR A 11 -2.11 -6.26 4.97
C THR A 11 -1.43 -6.47 3.63
N GLN A 12 -2.15 -6.23 2.53
CA GLN A 12 -1.58 -6.27 1.19
C GLN A 12 -0.53 -5.17 1.05
N LEU A 13 0.74 -5.53 0.83
CA LEU A 13 1.86 -4.58 0.73
C LEU A 13 1.63 -3.50 -0.33
N GLN A 14 0.85 -3.81 -1.37
CA GLN A 14 0.49 -2.92 -2.47
C GLN A 14 -0.32 -1.71 -2.01
N TRP A 15 -1.11 -1.85 -0.94
CA TRP A 15 -1.90 -0.75 -0.38
C TRP A 15 -1.05 0.22 0.44
N LEU A 16 0.11 -0.19 0.97
CA LEU A 16 0.90 0.66 1.87
C LEU A 16 1.29 2.01 1.25
N PRO A 17 1.80 2.07 0.01
CA PRO A 17 2.11 3.35 -0.65
C PRO A 17 0.89 4.26 -0.78
N VAL A 18 -0.29 3.70 -1.09
CA VAL A 18 -1.54 4.44 -1.22
C VAL A 18 -2.01 4.99 0.13
N LEU A 19 -2.06 4.12 1.14
CA LEU A 19 -2.55 4.49 2.48
C LEU A 19 -1.64 5.49 3.18
N THR A 20 -0.34 5.47 2.88
CA THR A 20 0.62 6.43 3.44
C THR A 20 0.78 7.69 2.58
N ASN A 21 0.20 7.72 1.37
CA ASN A 21 0.44 8.72 0.34
C ASN A 21 1.95 8.93 0.04
N ILE A 22 2.69 7.82 0.01
CA ILE A 22 4.13 7.80 -0.21
C ILE A 22 4.42 6.81 -1.32
N ALA A 23 5.09 7.24 -2.39
CA ALA A 23 5.46 6.37 -3.51
C ALA A 23 6.28 5.14 -3.03
N PRO A 24 6.20 4.01 -3.75
CA PRO A 24 6.94 2.79 -3.44
C PRO A 24 8.45 3.02 -3.18
N PRO A 25 9.06 2.24 -2.25
CA PRO A 25 10.46 2.43 -1.88
C PRO A 25 11.47 2.32 -3.03
N ASP A 26 11.22 1.50 -4.05
CA ASP A 26 12.08 1.37 -5.21
C ASP A 26 12.01 2.61 -6.12
N LEU A 27 10.81 3.14 -6.38
CA LEU A 27 10.62 4.38 -7.15
C LEU A 27 11.26 5.58 -6.43
N ARG A 28 11.08 5.68 -5.12
CA ARG A 28 11.75 6.71 -4.30
C ARG A 28 13.27 6.60 -4.34
N ARG A 29 13.83 5.38 -4.32
CA ARG A 29 15.27 5.16 -4.43
C ARG A 29 15.80 5.59 -5.79
N LYS A 30 15.09 5.31 -6.89
CA LYS A 30 15.41 5.80 -8.23
C LYS A 30 15.45 7.33 -8.27
N GLN A 31 14.43 8.01 -7.72
CA GLN A 31 14.40 9.47 -7.65
C GLN A 31 15.56 10.04 -6.82
N LYS A 32 15.84 9.43 -5.65
CA LYS A 32 16.93 9.89 -4.79
C LYS A 32 18.29 9.73 -5.47
N LEU A 33 18.47 8.66 -6.23
CA LEU A 33 19.67 8.44 -7.04
C LEU A 33 19.84 9.55 -8.08
N ILE A 34 18.78 9.87 -8.85
CA ILE A 34 18.80 10.97 -9.82
C ILE A 34 19.19 12.29 -9.15
N ASN A 35 18.54 12.63 -8.04
CA ASN A 35 18.81 13.87 -7.31
C ASN A 35 20.25 13.93 -6.80
N THR A 36 20.81 12.77 -6.40
CA THR A 36 22.19 12.68 -5.90
C THR A 36 23.20 12.93 -7.02
N ILE A 37 22.97 12.36 -8.21
CA ILE A 37 23.83 12.54 -9.37
C ILE A 37 23.75 13.97 -9.91
N ARG A 38 22.55 14.53 -10.08
CA ARG A 38 22.38 15.95 -10.48
C ARG A 38 23.10 16.89 -9.52
N LYS A 39 22.97 16.66 -8.21
CA LYS A 39 23.66 17.46 -7.20
C LYS A 39 25.19 17.36 -7.31
N ALA A 40 25.74 16.22 -7.73
CA ALA A 40 27.17 16.07 -7.97
C ALA A 40 27.59 16.82 -9.25
N GLU A 41 26.79 16.77 -10.31
CA GLU A 41 27.02 17.53 -11.55
C GLU A 41 27.00 19.05 -11.30
N ASP A 42 26.06 19.53 -10.45
CA ASP A 42 25.96 20.94 -10.05
C ASP A 42 27.11 21.37 -9.12
N ARG A 43 27.57 20.48 -8.23
CA ARG A 43 28.63 20.74 -7.25
C ARG A 43 29.90 19.97 -7.59
N ARG A 44 30.62 20.48 -8.58
CA ARG A 44 31.86 19.88 -9.09
C ARG A 44 32.98 19.73 -8.06
N ASN A 45 32.92 20.45 -6.94
CA ASN A 45 33.88 20.34 -5.83
C ASN A 45 33.56 19.20 -4.83
N SER A 46 32.54 18.37 -5.11
CA SER A 46 32.23 17.23 -4.25
C SER A 46 33.07 15.99 -4.62
N LEU A 47 33.43 15.18 -3.62
CA LEU A 47 34.12 13.91 -3.84
C LEU A 47 33.37 13.00 -4.82
N LEU A 48 32.04 13.04 -4.83
CA LEU A 48 31.25 12.27 -5.79
C LEU A 48 31.44 12.79 -7.21
N ALA A 49 31.51 14.10 -7.43
CA ALA A 49 31.74 14.68 -8.76
C ALA A 49 33.11 14.27 -9.32
N GLU A 50 34.17 14.38 -8.52
CA GLU A 50 35.53 13.94 -8.88
C GLU A 50 35.54 12.45 -9.31
N ARG A 51 34.87 11.58 -8.54
CA ARG A 51 34.76 10.14 -8.86
C ARG A 51 33.91 9.84 -10.10
N LEU A 52 33.04 10.77 -10.51
CA LEU A 52 32.24 10.65 -11.72
C LEU A 52 32.97 11.17 -12.97
N GLU A 53 34.07 11.92 -12.81
CA GLU A 53 34.95 12.31 -13.91
C GLU A 53 35.90 11.16 -14.29
N ASP A 54 36.46 10.47 -13.29
CA ASP A 54 37.35 9.31 -13.48
C ASP A 54 36.63 7.97 -13.23
N ILE A 55 35.66 7.65 -14.09
CA ILE A 55 34.88 6.42 -13.96
C ILE A 55 35.68 5.22 -14.51
N PRO A 56 35.96 4.19 -13.69
CA PRO A 56 36.65 3.01 -14.17
C PRO A 56 35.78 2.21 -15.16
N ALA A 57 36.45 1.51 -16.08
CA ALA A 57 35.79 0.65 -17.03
C ALA A 57 34.88 -0.39 -16.33
N LEU A 58 33.72 -0.66 -16.94
CA LEU A 58 32.76 -1.59 -16.38
C LEU A 58 33.30 -3.02 -16.43
N ARG A 59 33.81 -3.54 -15.29
CA ARG A 59 34.45 -4.86 -15.24
C ARG A 59 33.53 -6.02 -15.64
N LEU A 60 32.23 -5.98 -15.30
CA LEU A 60 31.27 -7.06 -15.54
C LEU A 60 29.97 -6.52 -16.12
N LYS A 61 29.46 -7.14 -17.20
CA LYS A 61 28.19 -6.76 -17.86
C LYS A 61 26.97 -6.83 -16.93
N SER A 62 26.99 -7.73 -15.94
CA SER A 62 25.89 -7.90 -14.98
C SER A 62 25.81 -6.78 -13.94
N ARG A 63 26.89 -6.03 -13.71
CA ARG A 63 26.90 -4.94 -12.72
C ARG A 63 26.16 -3.73 -13.27
N LYS A 64 25.24 -3.20 -12.46
CA LYS A 64 24.48 -1.97 -12.74
C LYS A 64 24.93 -0.89 -11.74
N PRO A 65 26.08 -0.23 -11.96
CA PRO A 65 26.56 0.78 -11.03
C PRO A 65 25.59 1.97 -10.99
N PRO A 66 25.48 2.66 -9.83
CA PRO A 66 24.48 3.71 -9.64
C PRO A 66 24.55 4.83 -10.68
N TRP A 67 25.75 5.26 -11.10
CA TRP A 67 25.92 6.33 -12.09
C TRP A 67 25.35 5.96 -13.46
N LYS A 68 25.45 4.69 -13.87
CA LYS A 68 24.91 4.20 -15.14
C LYS A 68 23.39 4.17 -15.08
N THR A 69 22.85 3.59 -14.01
CA THR A 69 21.40 3.56 -13.78
C THR A 69 20.81 4.97 -13.70
N ALA A 70 21.47 5.92 -13.05
CA ALA A 70 21.03 7.31 -13.00
C ALA A 70 20.99 7.97 -14.37
N LYS A 71 22.05 7.82 -15.18
CA LYS A 71 22.09 8.34 -16.56
C LYS A 71 20.97 7.76 -17.41
N ASP A 72 20.71 6.46 -17.30
CA ASP A 72 19.61 5.80 -17.99
C ASP A 72 18.24 6.36 -17.58
N LEU A 73 18.01 6.54 -16.28
CA LEU A 73 16.77 7.10 -15.74
C LEU A 73 16.55 8.57 -16.12
N ILE A 74 17.61 9.39 -16.11
CA ILE A 74 17.56 10.79 -16.53
C ILE A 74 17.22 10.87 -18.00
N ARG A 75 17.91 10.08 -18.84
CA ARG A 75 17.68 10.01 -20.29
C ARG A 75 16.27 9.52 -20.65
N SER A 76 15.72 8.58 -19.88
CA SER A 76 14.36 8.09 -20.09
C SER A 76 13.27 9.03 -19.58
N GLY A 77 13.63 10.17 -18.96
CA GLY A 77 12.66 11.08 -18.37
C GLY A 77 11.88 10.47 -17.20
N PHE A 78 12.56 9.69 -16.34
CA PHE A 78 11.92 9.04 -15.20
C PHE A 78 11.17 10.04 -14.31
N GLU A 79 9.90 9.75 -14.05
CA GLU A 79 9.05 10.52 -13.16
C GLU A 79 8.36 9.60 -12.16
N THR A 80 8.63 9.82 -10.87
CA THR A 80 8.15 8.96 -9.78
C THR A 80 6.63 8.82 -9.79
N LYS A 81 5.90 9.94 -9.94
CA LYS A 81 4.42 9.94 -9.87
C LYS A 81 3.80 9.16 -11.02
N LYS A 82 4.30 9.38 -12.24
CA LYS A 82 3.86 8.67 -13.44
C LYS A 82 4.13 7.17 -13.32
N CYS A 83 5.36 6.77 -12.99
CA CYS A 83 5.70 5.36 -12.80
C CYS A 83 4.84 4.71 -11.71
N TRP A 84 4.51 5.43 -10.64
CA TRP A 84 3.64 4.91 -9.60
C TRP A 84 2.20 4.72 -10.08
N CYS A 85 1.63 5.69 -10.80
CA CYS A 85 0.33 5.53 -11.45
C CYS A 85 0.30 4.31 -12.38
N ASP A 86 1.35 4.14 -13.19
CA ASP A 86 1.48 3.04 -14.12
C ASP A 86 1.58 1.69 -13.40
N GLU A 87 2.39 1.59 -12.34
CA GLU A 87 2.53 0.38 -11.52
C GLU A 87 1.22 0.01 -10.82
N TRP A 88 0.51 0.99 -10.25
CA TRP A 88 -0.79 0.77 -9.63
C TRP A 88 -1.81 0.29 -10.67
N THR A 89 -2.00 1.06 -11.75
CA THR A 89 -3.00 0.81 -12.79
C THR A 89 -2.78 -0.53 -13.47
N ASN A 90 -1.54 -0.84 -13.85
CA ASN A 90 -1.19 -2.05 -14.60
C ASN A 90 -0.83 -3.26 -13.71
N SER A 91 -0.91 -3.14 -12.38
CA SER A 91 -0.64 -4.27 -11.49
C SER A 91 -1.57 -5.46 -11.79
N THR A 92 -0.96 -6.60 -12.10
CA THR A 92 -1.61 -7.91 -12.29
C THR A 92 -1.84 -8.65 -10.97
N LEU A 93 -1.31 -8.14 -9.85
CA LEU A 93 -1.50 -8.73 -8.54
C LEU A 93 -2.98 -8.59 -8.10
N PRO A 94 -3.54 -9.59 -7.38
CA PRO A 94 -4.91 -9.55 -6.89
C PRO A 94 -5.06 -8.59 -5.70
N ILE A 95 -5.08 -7.30 -5.99
CA ILE A 95 -5.25 -6.22 -5.00
C ILE A 95 -6.74 -6.08 -4.70
N LYS A 96 -7.12 -6.29 -3.44
CA LYS A 96 -8.52 -6.14 -3.00
C LYS A 96 -8.92 -4.68 -3.07
N ASN A 97 -10.11 -4.41 -3.60
CA ASN A 97 -10.71 -3.08 -3.72
C ASN A 97 -9.81 -2.04 -4.44
N LYS A 98 -8.96 -2.50 -5.37
CA LYS A 98 -8.06 -1.64 -6.16
C LYS A 98 -8.80 -0.48 -6.84
N ASN A 99 -10.02 -0.75 -7.29
CA ASN A 99 -10.93 0.18 -7.96
C ASN A 99 -11.35 1.38 -7.09
N LEU A 100 -11.12 1.36 -5.78
CA LEU A 100 -11.39 2.51 -4.91
C LEU A 100 -10.39 3.66 -5.13
N VAL A 101 -9.24 3.38 -5.73
CA VAL A 101 -8.12 4.33 -5.84
C VAL A 101 -7.91 4.65 -7.33
N MET A 102 -8.37 5.84 -7.72
CA MET A 102 -8.24 6.35 -9.09
C MET A 102 -6.82 6.87 -9.36
N ASP A 103 -6.31 7.75 -8.49
CA ASP A 103 -4.92 8.24 -8.54
C ASP A 103 -4.22 7.90 -7.21
N PRO A 104 -3.20 7.02 -7.23
CA PRO A 104 -2.50 6.63 -6.02
C PRO A 104 -1.51 7.69 -5.49
N ASN A 105 -1.40 8.87 -6.12
CA ASN A 105 -0.59 10.01 -5.67
C ASN A 105 -1.39 11.09 -4.92
N GLN A 106 -2.73 11.07 -4.94
CA GLN A 106 -3.54 12.11 -4.31
C GLN A 106 -3.77 11.88 -2.81
N GLY A 107 -3.42 10.69 -2.31
CA GLY A 107 -3.86 10.23 -1.00
C GLY A 107 -5.32 9.79 -1.05
N VAL A 108 -5.68 8.89 -0.13
CA VAL A 108 -7.06 8.43 0.01
C VAL A 108 -7.80 9.31 1.00
N MET A 109 -9.12 9.40 0.86
CA MET A 109 -9.94 10.13 1.82
C MET A 109 -9.71 9.59 3.25
N GLY A 110 -9.84 10.46 4.25
CA GLY A 110 -9.87 10.05 5.66
C GLY A 110 -8.52 9.99 6.36
N MET A 111 -7.44 10.42 5.70
CA MET A 111 -6.12 10.51 6.35
C MET A 111 -6.11 11.43 7.57
N GLU A 112 -7.04 12.39 7.63
CA GLU A 112 -7.24 13.31 8.76
C GLU A 112 -8.12 12.73 9.88
N LEU A 113 -8.70 11.53 9.70
CA LEU A 113 -9.51 10.91 10.75
C LEU A 113 -8.64 10.57 11.97
N PRO A 114 -9.22 10.54 13.18
CA PRO A 114 -8.50 10.06 14.35
C PRO A 114 -8.00 8.63 14.14
N ARG A 115 -6.94 8.28 14.87
CA ARG A 115 -6.18 7.02 14.66
C ARG A 115 -7.07 5.78 14.65
N HIS A 116 -8.10 5.74 15.50
CA HIS A 116 -9.00 4.60 15.59
C HIS A 116 -9.79 4.40 14.28
N GLU A 117 -10.56 5.41 13.87
CA GLU A 117 -11.37 5.39 12.65
C GLU A 117 -10.52 5.20 11.41
N TRP A 118 -9.36 5.86 11.33
CA TRP A 118 -8.40 5.69 10.26
C TRP A 118 -7.89 4.23 10.15
N SER A 119 -7.58 3.61 11.29
CA SER A 119 -7.12 2.23 11.32
C SER A 119 -8.20 1.25 10.86
N VAL A 120 -9.44 1.42 11.35
CA VAL A 120 -10.59 0.58 10.96
C VAL A 120 -10.89 0.74 9.47
N LEU A 121 -10.97 1.98 8.97
CA LEU A 121 -11.19 2.28 7.56
C LEU A 121 -10.18 1.60 6.64
N ASN A 122 -8.89 1.62 7.01
CA ASN A 122 -7.84 1.00 6.21
C ASN A 122 -7.89 -0.52 6.22
N ARG A 123 -8.30 -1.12 7.34
CA ARG A 123 -8.54 -2.57 7.43
C ARG A 123 -9.70 -3.00 6.54
N LEU A 124 -10.77 -2.19 6.49
CA LEU A 124 -11.90 -2.39 5.59
C LEU A 124 -11.49 -2.26 4.12
N ARG A 125 -10.75 -1.19 3.75
CA ARG A 125 -10.25 -0.97 2.38
C ARG A 125 -9.40 -2.11 1.86
N THR A 126 -8.50 -2.61 2.70
CA THR A 126 -7.57 -3.69 2.32
C THR A 126 -8.22 -5.07 2.37
N GLY A 127 -9.43 -5.19 2.94
CA GLY A 127 -10.09 -6.46 3.18
C GLY A 127 -9.41 -7.32 4.25
N HIS A 128 -8.49 -6.74 5.04
CA HIS A 128 -7.74 -7.44 6.07
C HIS A 128 -7.85 -6.70 7.41
N GLY A 129 -8.26 -7.40 8.45
CA GLY A 129 -8.36 -6.88 9.81
C GLY A 129 -8.44 -8.00 10.84
N ARG A 130 -8.69 -7.64 12.10
CA ARG A 130 -8.82 -8.57 13.22
C ARG A 130 -10.23 -9.19 13.29
N CYS A 131 -10.77 -9.62 12.16
CA CYS A 131 -12.05 -10.35 12.13
C CYS A 131 -11.89 -11.76 12.72
N ALA A 132 -12.97 -12.38 13.20
CA ALA A 132 -12.88 -13.69 13.87
C ALA A 132 -12.22 -14.76 12.99
N ASP A 133 -12.46 -14.74 11.67
CA ASP A 133 -11.77 -15.63 10.73
C ASP A 133 -10.23 -15.50 10.79
N MET A 134 -9.73 -14.27 10.90
CA MET A 134 -8.30 -14.00 11.02
C MET A 134 -7.79 -14.42 12.40
N MET A 135 -8.50 -14.05 13.46
CA MET A 135 -8.12 -14.37 14.84
C MET A 135 -8.07 -15.89 15.09
N PHE A 136 -9.03 -16.64 14.53
CA PHE A 136 -9.04 -18.10 14.53
C PHE A 136 -7.84 -18.69 13.78
N LYS A 137 -7.48 -18.16 12.60
CA LYS A 137 -6.27 -18.58 11.86
C LYS A 137 -5.00 -18.40 12.70
N TRP A 138 -4.95 -17.37 13.54
CA TRP A 138 -3.86 -17.11 14.47
C TRP A 138 -3.98 -17.87 15.80
N ARG A 139 -5.03 -18.68 16.00
CA ARG A 139 -5.34 -19.38 17.27
C ARG A 139 -5.50 -18.45 18.47
N LEU A 140 -5.95 -17.22 18.21
CA LEU A 140 -6.29 -16.23 19.24
C LEU A 140 -7.78 -16.25 19.61
N GLN A 141 -8.57 -17.04 18.87
CA GLN A 141 -9.99 -17.25 19.10
C GLN A 141 -10.32 -18.70 18.73
N ASP A 142 -11.29 -19.31 19.42
CA ASP A 142 -11.63 -20.72 19.25
C ASP A 142 -12.55 -21.00 18.05
N SER A 143 -13.20 -19.97 17.52
CA SER A 143 -14.12 -20.07 16.39
C SER A 143 -13.95 -18.92 15.40
N PRO A 144 -14.04 -19.17 14.07
CA PRO A 144 -14.07 -18.13 13.06
C PRO A 144 -15.47 -17.54 12.86
N ALA A 145 -16.50 -18.08 13.52
CA ALA A 145 -17.90 -17.74 13.27
C ALA A 145 -18.27 -16.31 13.71
N CYS A 146 -19.31 -15.78 13.08
CA CYS A 146 -19.95 -14.53 13.43
C CYS A 146 -21.13 -14.81 14.37
N ASP A 147 -21.40 -13.89 15.30
CA ASP A 147 -22.57 -13.89 16.18
C ASP A 147 -23.91 -13.77 15.44
N CYS A 148 -23.90 -13.33 14.17
CA CYS A 148 -25.07 -13.38 13.30
C CYS A 148 -25.37 -14.79 12.75
N GLY A 149 -24.61 -15.82 13.17
CA GLY A 149 -24.76 -17.21 12.74
C GLY A 149 -24.02 -17.60 11.46
N ASN A 150 -23.20 -16.71 10.88
CA ASN A 150 -22.38 -17.06 9.72
C ASN A 150 -21.12 -17.83 10.15
N ASP A 151 -20.76 -18.89 9.43
CA ASP A 151 -19.62 -19.75 9.74
C ASP A 151 -18.27 -19.00 9.81
N ARG A 152 -18.12 -17.89 9.05
CA ARG A 152 -16.86 -17.14 8.99
C ARG A 152 -17.09 -15.64 8.96
N GLN A 153 -16.71 -14.97 10.03
CA GLN A 153 -16.65 -13.51 10.09
C GLN A 153 -15.40 -13.00 9.35
N THR A 154 -15.56 -12.64 8.08
CA THR A 154 -14.54 -11.96 7.25
C THR A 154 -14.87 -10.46 7.11
N ILE A 155 -13.92 -9.65 6.63
CA ILE A 155 -14.19 -8.23 6.32
C ILE A 155 -15.31 -8.10 5.26
N ASN A 156 -15.31 -8.93 4.22
CA ASN A 156 -16.36 -8.92 3.21
C ASN A 156 -17.73 -9.24 3.82
N HIS A 157 -17.77 -10.23 4.71
CA HIS A 157 -18.98 -10.58 5.44
C HIS A 157 -19.47 -9.39 6.29
N ILE A 158 -18.61 -8.78 7.10
CA ILE A 158 -18.98 -7.63 7.96
C ILE A 158 -19.57 -6.49 7.12
N ILE A 159 -18.96 -6.16 5.98
CA ILE A 159 -19.39 -5.03 5.16
C ILE A 159 -20.69 -5.33 4.39
N LYS A 160 -20.81 -6.53 3.79
CA LYS A 160 -21.81 -6.81 2.75
C LYS A 160 -22.93 -7.76 3.16
N GLU A 161 -22.67 -8.66 4.10
CA GLU A 161 -23.54 -9.84 4.33
C GLU A 161 -24.08 -9.92 5.76
N CYS A 162 -23.35 -9.38 6.74
CA CYS A 162 -23.69 -9.49 8.15
C CYS A 162 -25.02 -8.82 8.46
N GLN A 163 -26.00 -9.58 8.96
CA GLN A 163 -27.32 -9.06 9.26
C GLN A 163 -27.32 -8.03 10.40
N ILE A 164 -26.29 -8.07 11.25
CA ILE A 164 -26.13 -7.17 12.39
C ILE A 164 -25.34 -5.91 12.00
N ARG A 165 -24.34 -6.04 11.11
CA ARG A 165 -23.30 -5.01 10.92
C ARG A 165 -23.18 -4.45 9.51
N LYS A 166 -23.81 -5.02 8.49
CA LYS A 166 -23.59 -4.59 7.10
C LYS A 166 -23.79 -3.09 6.93
N PHE A 167 -22.99 -2.48 6.07
CA PHE A 167 -23.19 -1.11 5.63
C PHE A 167 -23.87 -1.13 4.27
N ASN A 168 -25.06 -0.55 4.15
CA ASN A 168 -25.90 -0.69 2.95
C ASN A 168 -25.23 -0.19 1.66
N GLN A 169 -24.35 0.80 1.74
CA GLN A 169 -23.61 1.32 0.58
C GLN A 169 -22.28 0.58 0.32
N GLY A 170 -22.01 -0.51 1.03
CA GLY A 170 -20.82 -1.34 0.83
C GLY A 170 -19.50 -0.62 1.13
N ILE A 171 -18.41 -1.12 0.55
CA ILE A 171 -17.07 -0.56 0.78
C ILE A 171 -16.90 0.78 0.08
N GLU A 172 -17.59 1.00 -1.04
CA GLU A 172 -17.59 2.25 -1.79
C GLU A 172 -18.15 3.41 -0.95
N GLY A 173 -19.30 3.20 -0.30
CA GLY A 173 -19.87 4.20 0.63
C GLY A 173 -19.00 4.44 1.86
N ILE A 174 -18.42 3.38 2.43
CA ILE A 174 -17.45 3.51 3.53
C ILE A 174 -16.22 4.32 3.08
N HIS A 175 -15.72 4.07 1.87
CA HIS A 175 -14.56 4.75 1.32
C HIS A 175 -14.80 6.24 1.10
N ALA A 176 -16.06 6.65 0.82
CA ALA A 176 -16.48 8.03 0.62
C ALA A 176 -16.51 8.88 1.90
N ILE A 177 -16.48 8.25 3.09
CA ILE A 177 -16.40 8.95 4.39
C ILE A 177 -17.54 9.94 4.58
N THR A 178 -18.75 9.52 4.19
CA THR A 178 -19.95 10.29 4.55
C THR A 178 -20.10 10.31 6.08
N PRO A 179 -20.84 11.28 6.65
CA PRO A 179 -21.09 11.32 8.08
C PRO A 179 -21.66 10.00 8.63
N GLU A 180 -22.49 9.31 7.86
CA GLU A 180 -23.07 8.00 8.18
C GLU A 180 -22.00 6.90 8.20
N ALA A 181 -21.08 6.91 7.23
CA ALA A 181 -19.98 5.95 7.18
C ALA A 181 -19.03 6.13 8.39
N VAL A 182 -18.70 7.37 8.75
CA VAL A 182 -17.85 7.66 9.93
C VAL A 182 -18.55 7.23 11.21
N LYS A 183 -19.86 7.52 11.34
CA LYS A 183 -20.66 7.08 12.48
C LYS A 183 -20.67 5.55 12.58
N TRP A 184 -20.93 4.86 11.47
CA TRP A 184 -20.90 3.39 11.40
C TRP A 184 -19.54 2.82 11.80
N ILE A 185 -18.42 3.41 11.35
CA ILE A 185 -17.06 2.99 11.74
C ILE A 185 -16.85 3.13 13.27
N ARG A 186 -17.37 4.20 13.88
CA ARG A 186 -17.24 4.45 15.32
C ARG A 186 -18.08 3.50 16.16
N GLU A 187 -19.28 3.19 15.69
CA GLU A 187 -20.25 2.33 16.39
C GLU A 187 -20.01 0.84 16.13
N LEU A 188 -19.06 0.49 15.26
CA LEU A 188 -18.71 -0.89 14.98
C LEU A 188 -18.14 -1.55 16.25
N ASP A 189 -18.89 -2.51 16.76
CA ASP A 189 -18.64 -3.25 18.00
C ASP A 189 -17.56 -4.34 17.85
N VAL A 190 -17.19 -4.69 16.62
CA VAL A 190 -16.06 -5.58 16.34
C VAL A 190 -14.76 -4.79 16.25
N HIS A 191 -13.76 -5.19 17.05
CA HIS A 191 -12.43 -4.59 17.02
C HIS A 191 -11.65 -5.06 15.79
N LEU A 192 -11.90 -4.41 14.66
CA LEU A 192 -11.18 -4.64 13.41
C LEU A 192 -9.74 -4.21 13.50
#